data_AF-A0A0C1LCT7-F1
#
_entry.id   AF-A0A0C1LCT7-F1
#
_cell.length_a   1.000
_cell.length_b   1.000
_cell.length_c   1.000
_cell.angle_alpha   90.00
_cell.angle_beta   90.00
_cell.angle_gamma   90.00
#
_symmetry.space_group_name_H-M   'P 1'
#
loop_
_entity.id
_entity.type
_entity.pdbx_description
1 polymer ?
#
loop_
_entity_poly.entity_id
_entity_poly.type
_entity_poly.pdbx_seq_one_letter_code
_entity_poly.pdbx_strand_id
1 'polypeptide(L)'
;MSVAQDAPELPSQRNPILNLAISPYANPRINPIKNIRINPKHNWNINPSMNDGINPEKNKLINPKYNKDFSPLSNHSINPMYTFSLHPLSNNNWRGYYMFDKDSRLTGYLVIANQFVVLDFDDKGVWKGYLVKTSSNTYNYFNLQDEWTRSFFCEDSMVGFNLFDATGEWTGNYAK
;
A
#
# COMPACT_ATOMS: atom_id res chain seq x y z
N MET A 1 18.09 -5.63 -30.91
CA MET A 1 18.62 -5.92 -29.56
C MET A 1 17.78 -5.10 -28.59
N SER A 2 16.92 -5.75 -27.81
CA SER A 2 16.13 -5.08 -26.78
C SER A 2 17.04 -4.90 -25.57
N VAL A 3 17.35 -3.65 -25.23
CA VAL A 3 17.96 -3.33 -23.94
C VAL A 3 16.91 -3.69 -22.90
N ALA A 4 17.18 -4.70 -22.09
CA ALA A 4 16.41 -4.92 -20.87
C ALA A 4 16.47 -3.60 -20.10
N GLN A 5 15.32 -2.97 -19.93
CA GLN A 5 15.24 -1.74 -19.15
C GLN A 5 15.54 -2.16 -17.71
N ASP A 6 16.77 -1.91 -17.26
CA ASP A 6 17.18 -2.21 -15.89
C ASP A 6 16.20 -1.54 -14.93
N ALA A 7 15.79 -2.28 -13.90
CA ALA A 7 14.88 -1.77 -12.88
C ALA A 7 15.46 -0.45 -12.32
N PRO A 8 14.62 0.56 -12.07
CA PRO A 8 15.11 1.87 -11.63
C PRO A 8 15.94 1.71 -10.36
N GLU A 9 17.14 2.30 -10.36
CA GLU A 9 18.06 2.21 -9.23
C GLU A 9 17.44 2.91 -8.01
N LEU A 10 17.17 2.14 -6.97
CA LEU A 10 16.54 2.64 -5.75
C LEU A 10 17.56 3.43 -4.93
N PRO A 11 17.18 4.61 -4.39
CA PRO A 11 18.02 5.31 -3.42
C PRO A 11 18.42 4.38 -2.28
N SER A 12 19.71 4.32 -1.92
CA SER A 12 20.22 3.31 -0.98
C SER A 12 19.47 3.28 0.36
N GLN A 13 19.00 4.45 0.83
CA GLN A 13 18.20 4.56 2.06
C GLN A 13 16.81 3.90 1.96
N ARG A 14 16.25 3.80 0.76
CA ARG A 14 14.95 3.16 0.47
C ARG A 14 15.09 1.77 -0.14
N ASN A 15 16.31 1.25 -0.27
CA ASN A 15 16.56 -0.09 -0.77
C ASN A 15 16.73 -1.08 0.40
N PRO A 16 15.79 -2.02 0.64
CA PRO A 16 15.85 -2.93 1.78
C PRO A 16 16.98 -3.96 1.72
N ILE A 17 17.62 -4.16 0.56
CA ILE A 17 18.83 -4.99 0.45
C ILE A 17 20.05 -4.24 1.01
N LEU A 18 20.13 -2.93 0.75
CA LEU A 18 21.24 -2.09 1.20
C LEU A 18 21.03 -1.51 2.61
N ASN A 19 19.78 -1.27 2.98
CA ASN A 19 19.37 -0.73 4.28
C ASN A 19 18.49 -1.74 5.03
N LEU A 20 19.11 -2.64 5.78
CA LEU A 20 18.41 -3.68 6.52
C LEU A 20 17.46 -3.14 7.61
N ALA A 21 17.61 -1.88 8.04
CA ALA A 21 16.72 -1.26 9.02
C ALA A 21 15.29 -1.08 8.48
N ILE A 22 15.11 -1.04 7.16
CA ILE A 22 13.79 -0.94 6.53
C ILE A 22 13.24 -2.27 6.01
N SER A 23 13.99 -3.37 6.12
CA SER A 23 13.50 -4.69 5.75
C SER A 23 12.80 -5.36 6.94
N PRO A 24 11.51 -5.73 6.87
CA PRO A 24 10.85 -6.48 7.93
C PRO A 24 11.43 -7.87 8.12
N TYR A 25 12.16 -8.42 7.16
CA TYR A 25 12.85 -9.69 7.34
C TYR A 25 14.09 -9.58 8.25
N ALA A 26 14.72 -8.40 8.31
CA ALA A 26 15.88 -8.14 9.15
C ALA A 26 15.55 -7.37 10.44
N ASN A 27 14.61 -6.41 10.38
CA ASN A 27 14.26 -5.55 11.51
C ASN A 27 13.03 -6.08 12.27
N PRO A 28 13.18 -6.61 13.50
CA PRO A 28 12.08 -7.18 14.27
C PRO A 28 11.03 -6.15 14.74
N ARG A 29 11.35 -4.84 14.76
CA ARG A 29 10.39 -3.80 15.14
C ARG A 29 9.27 -3.63 14.12
N ILE A 30 9.61 -3.78 12.84
CA ILE A 30 8.66 -3.62 11.73
C ILE A 30 8.18 -4.97 11.15
N ASN A 31 8.69 -6.09 11.68
CA ASN A 31 8.26 -7.43 11.32
C ASN A 31 6.94 -7.78 12.02
N PRO A 32 5.84 -8.05 11.30
CA PRO A 32 4.55 -8.31 11.94
C PRO A 32 4.45 -9.67 12.61
N ILE A 33 5.29 -10.65 12.27
CA ILE A 33 5.35 -11.93 12.98
C ILE A 33 6.01 -11.74 14.35
N LYS A 34 7.04 -10.89 14.45
CA LYS A 34 7.79 -10.66 15.70
C LYS A 34 7.19 -9.54 16.56
N ASN A 35 6.58 -8.52 15.97
CA ASN A 35 5.92 -7.42 16.66
C ASN A 35 4.40 -7.57 16.61
N ILE A 36 3.82 -8.17 17.64
CA ILE A 36 2.37 -8.44 17.72
C ILE A 36 1.49 -7.18 17.67
N ARG A 37 2.03 -6.00 17.99
CA ARG A 37 1.24 -4.74 18.02
C ARG A 37 0.80 -4.31 16.61
N ILE A 38 1.61 -4.64 15.60
CA ILE A 38 1.34 -4.35 14.18
C ILE A 38 0.80 -5.58 13.43
N ASN A 39 0.46 -6.65 14.15
CA ASN A 39 -0.09 -7.86 13.56
C ASN A 39 -1.62 -7.90 13.71
N PRO A 40 -2.39 -7.80 12.62
CA PRO A 40 -3.85 -7.77 12.68
C PRO A 40 -4.50 -9.10 13.11
N LYS A 41 -3.78 -10.22 13.15
CA LYS A 41 -4.30 -11.43 13.82
C LYS A 41 -4.42 -11.28 15.33
N HIS A 42 -3.53 -10.50 15.93
CA HIS A 42 -3.47 -10.32 17.38
C HIS A 42 -3.99 -8.95 17.82
N ASN A 43 -4.04 -7.99 16.91
CA ASN A 43 -4.59 -6.66 17.13
C ASN A 43 -5.87 -6.46 16.29
N TRP A 44 -7.00 -6.83 16.88
CA TRP A 44 -8.34 -6.66 16.31
C TRP A 44 -8.67 -5.24 15.82
N ASN A 45 -8.15 -4.18 16.45
CA ASN A 45 -8.45 -2.80 16.09
C ASN A 45 -7.97 -2.44 14.68
N ILE A 46 -6.97 -3.15 14.16
CA ILE A 46 -6.39 -2.95 12.83
C ILE A 46 -6.76 -4.06 11.84
N ASN A 47 -7.71 -4.94 12.18
CA ASN A 47 -8.19 -6.00 11.30
C ASN A 47 -9.61 -5.71 10.80
N PRO A 48 -9.81 -5.43 9.49
CA PRO A 48 -11.13 -5.18 8.92
C PRO A 48 -12.14 -6.32 9.10
N SER A 49 -11.71 -7.57 9.22
CA SER A 49 -12.62 -8.69 9.46
C SER A 49 -13.16 -8.72 10.89
N MET A 50 -12.50 -8.03 11.83
CA MET A 50 -12.87 -7.98 13.26
C MET A 50 -13.34 -6.61 13.74
N ASN A 51 -13.13 -5.54 12.96
CA ASN A 51 -13.50 -4.18 13.31
C ASN A 51 -14.39 -3.56 12.22
N ASP A 52 -15.69 -3.47 12.52
CA ASP A 52 -16.71 -2.96 11.61
C ASP A 52 -16.49 -1.51 11.21
N GLY A 53 -15.85 -0.71 12.07
CA GLY A 53 -15.53 0.69 11.78
C GLY A 53 -14.50 0.86 10.66
N ILE A 54 -13.68 -0.16 10.40
CA ILE A 54 -12.67 -0.16 9.33
C ILE A 54 -12.96 -1.20 8.23
N ASN A 55 -14.05 -1.96 8.36
CA ASN A 55 -14.51 -2.89 7.34
C ASN A 55 -15.29 -2.15 6.25
N PRO A 56 -14.86 -2.15 4.98
CA PRO A 56 -15.54 -1.39 3.94
C PRO A 56 -16.88 -1.99 3.51
N GLU A 57 -17.18 -3.26 3.82
CA GLU A 57 -18.51 -3.84 3.57
C GLU A 57 -19.55 -3.36 4.59
N LYS A 58 -19.11 -3.01 5.80
CA LYS A 58 -19.98 -2.56 6.89
C LYS A 58 -19.99 -1.05 7.06
N ASN A 59 -18.85 -0.39 6.85
CA ASN A 59 -18.71 1.05 6.90
C ASN A 59 -18.65 1.66 5.48
N LYS A 60 -19.79 2.19 5.03
CA LYS A 60 -19.91 2.80 3.70
C LYS A 60 -19.10 4.09 3.54
N LEU A 61 -18.75 4.78 4.63
CA LEU A 61 -18.00 6.04 4.58
C LEU A 61 -16.57 5.85 4.04
N ILE A 62 -16.01 4.66 4.20
CA ILE A 62 -14.66 4.31 3.73
C ILE A 62 -14.70 3.40 2.49
N ASN A 63 -15.87 3.16 1.90
CA ASN A 63 -16.04 2.31 0.74
C ASN A 63 -16.25 3.16 -0.52
N PRO A 64 -15.33 3.12 -1.50
CA PRO A 64 -15.39 3.93 -2.71
C PRO A 64 -16.58 3.63 -3.64
N LYS A 65 -17.24 2.46 -3.50
CA LYS A 65 -18.52 2.22 -4.19
C LYS A 65 -19.59 3.23 -3.78
N TYR A 66 -19.58 3.68 -2.53
CA TYR A 66 -20.56 4.61 -1.96
C TYR A 66 -19.99 6.02 -1.76
N ASN A 67 -18.73 6.16 -1.32
CA ASN A 67 -18.07 7.45 -1.13
C ASN A 67 -17.18 7.78 -2.34
N LYS A 68 -17.70 8.60 -3.25
CA LYS A 68 -17.04 8.92 -4.53
C LYS A 68 -15.80 9.80 -4.40
N ASP A 69 -15.63 10.50 -3.29
CA ASP A 69 -14.41 11.29 -3.04
C ASP A 69 -13.16 10.40 -2.94
N PHE A 70 -13.35 9.13 -2.56
CA PHE A 70 -12.29 8.14 -2.41
C PHE A 70 -12.09 7.24 -3.64
N SER A 71 -12.97 7.31 -4.64
CA SER A 71 -12.83 6.55 -5.89
C SER A 71 -12.04 7.38 -6.91
N PRO A 72 -10.83 6.98 -7.32
CA PRO A 72 -10.12 7.68 -8.39
C PRO A 72 -10.85 7.61 -9.74
N LEU A 73 -11.75 6.63 -9.94
CA LEU A 73 -12.56 6.57 -11.16
C LEU A 73 -13.59 7.68 -11.23
N SER A 74 -14.02 8.21 -10.08
CA SER A 74 -15.03 9.27 -9.99
C SER A 74 -14.41 10.64 -9.69
N ASN A 75 -13.28 10.68 -8.98
CA ASN A 75 -12.57 11.89 -8.59
C ASN A 75 -11.28 12.06 -9.41
N HIS A 76 -11.33 12.90 -10.45
CA HIS A 76 -10.20 13.11 -11.36
C HIS A 76 -8.95 13.70 -10.68
N SER A 77 -9.10 14.43 -9.57
CA SER A 77 -7.96 15.04 -8.85
C SER A 77 -7.01 14.01 -8.25
N ILE A 78 -7.50 12.79 -8.01
CA ILE A 78 -6.71 11.66 -7.49
C ILE A 78 -6.53 10.55 -8.53
N ASN A 79 -6.98 10.77 -9.77
CA ASN A 79 -6.86 9.80 -10.84
C ASN A 79 -5.54 10.00 -11.60
N PRO A 80 -4.67 8.98 -11.68
CA PRO A 80 -3.37 9.13 -12.32
C PRO A 80 -3.44 9.27 -13.85
N MET A 81 -4.57 8.90 -14.48
CA MET A 81 -4.79 9.08 -15.92
C MET A 81 -5.10 10.54 -16.29
N TYR A 82 -5.61 11.32 -15.33
CA TYR A 82 -5.89 12.75 -15.52
C TYR A 82 -4.85 13.65 -14.83
N THR A 83 -4.12 13.13 -13.85
CA THR A 83 -3.15 13.87 -13.04
C THR A 83 -1.76 13.24 -13.15
N PHE A 84 -0.98 13.67 -14.14
CA PHE A 84 0.32 13.09 -14.48
C PHE A 84 1.35 13.13 -13.34
N SER A 85 1.25 14.10 -12.42
CA SER A 85 2.11 14.19 -11.23
C SER A 85 1.94 13.00 -10.27
N LEU A 86 0.87 12.22 -10.40
CA LEU A 86 0.62 11.01 -9.62
C LEU A 86 1.21 9.74 -10.25
N HIS A 87 1.84 9.84 -11.42
CA HIS A 87 2.42 8.67 -12.10
C HIS A 87 3.92 8.51 -11.73
N PRO A 88 4.33 7.38 -11.10
CA PRO A 88 5.63 7.26 -10.44
C PRO A 88 6.84 7.22 -11.38
N LEU A 89 6.65 6.74 -12.61
CA LEU A 89 7.73 6.68 -13.61
C LEU A 89 7.81 7.94 -14.49
N SER A 90 6.83 8.81 -14.36
CA SER A 90 6.68 10.01 -15.19
C SER A 90 7.04 11.28 -14.45
N ASN A 91 6.97 11.25 -13.12
CA ASN A 91 7.27 12.38 -12.25
C ASN A 91 8.23 11.96 -11.14
N ASN A 92 9.51 12.34 -11.23
CA ASN A 92 10.51 11.98 -10.22
C ASN A 92 10.27 12.58 -8.81
N ASN A 93 9.29 13.49 -8.66
CA ASN A 93 8.92 14.11 -7.39
C ASN A 93 7.63 13.52 -6.78
N TRP A 94 7.21 12.33 -7.22
CA TRP A 94 6.09 11.63 -6.60
C TRP A 94 6.37 11.36 -5.10
N ARG A 95 5.31 11.30 -4.29
CA ARG A 95 5.41 11.02 -2.85
C ARG A 95 4.78 9.67 -2.54
N GLY A 96 5.46 8.86 -1.74
CA GLY A 96 4.95 7.57 -1.30
C GLY A 96 6.06 6.56 -1.07
N TYR A 97 5.78 5.30 -1.40
CA TYR A 97 6.58 4.14 -1.02
C TYR A 97 6.86 3.24 -2.21
N TYR A 98 8.01 2.57 -2.23
CA TYR A 98 8.29 1.42 -3.08
C TYR A 98 7.68 0.17 -2.44
N MET A 99 7.10 -0.70 -3.26
CA MET A 99 6.59 -2.00 -2.83
C MET A 99 7.65 -3.09 -3.03
N PHE A 100 7.76 -3.98 -2.06
CA PHE A 100 8.71 -5.08 -2.08
C PHE A 100 8.03 -6.41 -1.76
N ASP A 101 8.53 -7.47 -2.39
CA ASP A 101 8.21 -8.85 -2.01
C ASP A 101 9.10 -9.35 -0.85
N LYS A 102 8.89 -10.62 -0.47
CA LYS A 102 9.64 -11.29 0.60
C LYS A 102 11.16 -11.34 0.37
N ASP A 103 11.57 -11.32 -0.89
CA ASP A 103 12.97 -11.40 -1.30
C ASP A 103 13.55 -10.00 -1.52
N SER A 104 12.82 -8.95 -1.10
CA SER A 104 13.21 -7.54 -1.22
C SER A 104 13.33 -7.06 -2.66
N ARG A 105 12.65 -7.71 -3.60
CA ARG A 105 12.56 -7.29 -5.01
C ARG A 105 11.46 -6.25 -5.13
N LEU A 106 11.73 -5.19 -5.89
CA LEU A 106 10.74 -4.16 -6.21
C LEU A 106 9.56 -4.79 -6.97
N THR A 107 8.34 -4.55 -6.50
CA THR A 107 7.09 -5.04 -7.12
C THR A 107 6.14 -3.93 -7.53
N GLY A 108 6.48 -2.67 -7.21
CA GLY A 108 5.66 -1.52 -7.59
C GLY A 108 5.85 -0.29 -6.74
N TYR A 109 4.86 0.60 -6.81
CA TYR A 109 4.88 1.91 -6.19
C TYR A 109 3.52 2.22 -5.56
N LEU A 110 3.55 2.66 -4.31
CA LEU A 110 2.40 3.28 -3.64
C LEU A 110 2.56 4.79 -3.70
N VAL A 111 1.73 5.48 -4.48
CA VAL A 111 1.79 6.95 -4.66
C VAL A 111 0.67 7.63 -3.89
N ILE A 112 1.02 8.53 -2.98
CA ILE A 112 0.06 9.29 -2.17
C ILE A 112 -0.65 10.30 -3.08
N ALA A 113 -1.94 10.09 -3.33
CA ALA A 113 -2.75 11.03 -4.12
C ALA A 113 -3.32 12.15 -3.23
N ASN A 114 -3.77 11.80 -2.02
CA ASN A 114 -4.15 12.76 -0.99
C ASN A 114 -4.01 12.12 0.41
N GLN A 115 -4.55 12.76 1.45
CA GLN A 115 -4.46 12.27 2.83
C GLN A 115 -5.23 10.95 3.11
N PHE A 116 -6.13 10.55 2.22
CA PHE A 116 -6.98 9.36 2.37
C PHE A 116 -6.69 8.27 1.34
N VAL A 117 -6.19 8.64 0.15
CA VAL A 117 -6.04 7.74 -0.99
C VAL A 117 -4.58 7.62 -1.40
N VAL A 118 -4.12 6.38 -1.52
CA VAL A 118 -2.80 6.03 -2.05
C VAL A 118 -3.00 5.11 -3.26
N LEU A 119 -2.46 5.47 -4.41
CA LEU A 119 -2.57 4.70 -5.65
C LEU A 119 -1.52 3.58 -5.67
N ASP A 120 -1.88 2.42 -6.21
CA ASP A 120 -0.98 1.28 -6.35
C ASP A 120 -0.65 1.04 -7.83
N PHE A 121 0.64 1.01 -8.14
CA PHE A 121 1.19 0.73 -9.46
C PHE A 121 2.09 -0.51 -9.39
N ASP A 122 2.16 -1.29 -10.47
CA ASP A 122 3.20 -2.30 -10.60
C ASP A 122 4.59 -1.68 -10.88
N ASP A 123 5.61 -2.55 -10.96
CA ASP A 123 7.01 -2.18 -11.24
C ASP A 123 7.22 -1.54 -12.62
N LYS A 124 6.23 -1.65 -13.51
CA LYS A 124 6.22 -1.02 -14.84
C LYS A 124 5.40 0.27 -14.86
N GLY A 125 4.87 0.71 -13.72
CA GLY A 125 4.05 1.91 -13.61
C GLY A 125 2.62 1.72 -14.10
N VAL A 126 2.14 0.49 -14.27
CA VAL A 126 0.73 0.24 -14.60
C VAL A 126 -0.10 0.39 -13.34
N TRP A 127 -1.07 1.31 -13.36
CA TRP A 127 -2.02 1.51 -12.27
C TRP A 127 -2.88 0.25 -12.12
N LYS A 128 -2.91 -0.36 -10.93
CA LYS A 128 -3.58 -1.65 -10.68
C LYS A 128 -4.60 -1.62 -9.55
N GLY A 129 -4.58 -0.58 -8.72
CA GLY A 129 -5.51 -0.43 -7.61
C GLY A 129 -5.23 0.80 -6.78
N TYR A 130 -5.86 0.89 -5.63
CA TYR A 130 -5.65 1.98 -4.69
C TYR A 130 -6.09 1.60 -3.28
N LEU A 131 -5.56 2.33 -2.32
CA LEU A 131 -5.71 2.13 -0.90
C LEU A 131 -6.56 3.27 -0.34
N VAL A 132 -7.51 2.96 0.54
CA VAL A 132 -8.31 3.96 1.27
C VAL A 132 -7.99 3.86 2.76
N LYS A 133 -7.55 4.99 3.33
CA LYS A 133 -7.18 5.13 4.74
C LYS A 133 -8.40 4.93 5.65
N THR A 134 -8.19 4.24 6.77
CA THR A 134 -9.20 4.04 7.81
C THR A 134 -8.87 4.86 9.06
N SER A 135 -9.76 4.84 10.06
CA SER A 135 -9.57 5.54 11.33
C SER A 135 -8.48 4.96 12.23
N SER A 136 -7.95 3.76 11.93
CA SER A 136 -6.94 3.06 12.73
C SER A 136 -5.54 3.05 12.09
N ASN A 137 -5.26 3.99 11.17
CA ASN A 137 -4.02 4.01 10.39
C ASN A 137 -3.75 2.70 9.62
N THR A 138 -4.83 2.04 9.20
CA THR A 138 -4.77 0.97 8.20
C THR A 138 -5.33 1.48 6.88
N TYR A 139 -5.12 0.72 5.82
CA TYR A 139 -5.64 1.05 4.51
C TYR A 139 -6.27 -0.18 3.86
N ASN A 140 -7.54 -0.09 3.47
CA ASN A 140 -8.19 -1.15 2.69
C ASN A 140 -7.76 -1.06 1.24
N TYR A 141 -7.44 -2.20 0.61
CA TYR A 141 -6.98 -2.22 -0.78
C TYR A 141 -8.11 -2.54 -1.75
N PHE A 142 -8.33 -1.65 -2.71
CA PHE A 142 -9.38 -1.73 -3.73
C PHE A 142 -8.79 -1.91 -5.13
N ASN A 143 -9.48 -2.69 -5.95
CA ASN A 143 -9.18 -2.80 -7.38
C ASN A 143 -9.74 -1.59 -8.15
N LEU A 144 -9.50 -1.58 -9.47
CA LEU A 144 -9.99 -0.53 -10.38
C LEU A 144 -11.49 -0.61 -10.69
N GLN A 145 -12.26 -1.41 -9.95
CA GLN A 145 -13.73 -1.49 -10.01
C GLN A 145 -14.37 -1.10 -8.67
N ASP A 146 -13.61 -0.40 -7.81
CA ASP A 146 -13.99 0.00 -6.46
C ASP A 146 -14.31 -1.21 -5.55
N GLU A 147 -13.80 -2.40 -5.85
CA GLU A 147 -14.06 -3.60 -5.06
C GLU A 147 -12.93 -3.85 -4.08
N TRP A 148 -13.30 -4.06 -2.81
CA TRP A 148 -12.34 -4.42 -1.79
C TRP A 148 -11.75 -5.79 -2.13
N THR A 149 -10.43 -5.83 -2.31
CA THR A 149 -9.65 -7.04 -2.63
C THR A 149 -9.58 -8.03 -1.47
N ARG A 150 -10.22 -7.71 -0.34
CA ARG A 150 -10.08 -8.37 0.96
C ARG A 150 -8.69 -8.25 1.58
N SER A 151 -7.76 -7.56 0.92
CA SER A 151 -6.44 -7.26 1.47
C SER A 151 -6.41 -5.86 2.06
N PHE A 152 -5.48 -5.64 2.97
CA PHE A 152 -5.30 -4.35 3.63
C PHE A 152 -3.86 -4.17 4.11
N PHE A 153 -3.47 -2.91 4.26
CA PHE A 153 -2.15 -2.52 4.73
C PHE A 153 -2.25 -2.00 6.16
N CYS A 154 -1.27 -2.36 6.99
CA CYS A 154 -1.08 -1.78 8.32
C CYS A 154 0.26 -1.06 8.37
N GLU A 155 0.32 0.10 9.04
CA GLU A 155 1.57 0.78 9.36
C GLU A 155 2.49 -0.13 10.19
N ASP A 156 3.78 -0.09 9.89
CA ASP A 156 4.76 -1.02 10.44
C ASP A 156 5.45 -0.53 11.71
N SER A 157 4.88 0.47 12.40
CA SER A 157 5.44 1.20 13.56
C SER A 157 6.62 2.14 13.28
N MET A 158 7.07 2.24 12.04
CA MET A 158 8.01 3.26 11.59
C MET A 158 7.39 4.05 10.43
N VAL A 159 8.08 4.11 9.29
CA VAL A 159 7.61 4.72 8.05
C VAL A 159 7.51 3.60 7.02
N GLY A 160 6.30 3.17 6.70
CA GLY A 160 6.05 2.06 5.80
C GLY A 160 4.85 1.21 6.22
N PHE A 161 4.59 0.17 5.42
CA PHE A 161 3.42 -0.69 5.61
C PHE A 161 3.77 -2.16 5.42
N ASN A 162 3.00 -3.03 6.06
CA ASN A 162 2.93 -4.46 5.76
C ASN A 162 1.58 -4.80 5.13
N LEU A 163 1.57 -5.66 4.10
CA LEU A 163 0.35 -6.10 3.41
C LEU A 163 -0.18 -7.41 4.00
N PHE A 164 -1.45 -7.42 4.37
CA PHE A 164 -2.16 -8.55 4.94
C PHE A 164 -3.33 -9.00 4.08
N ASP A 165 -3.64 -10.29 4.14
CA ASP A 165 -4.85 -10.85 3.55
C ASP A 165 -6.09 -10.65 4.45
N ALA A 166 -7.23 -11.15 4.00
CA ALA A 166 -8.53 -11.02 4.68
C ALA A 166 -8.55 -11.58 6.11
N THR A 167 -7.68 -12.54 6.41
CA THR A 167 -7.59 -13.21 7.71
C THR A 167 -6.60 -12.50 8.65
N GLY A 168 -5.86 -11.53 8.13
CA GLY A 168 -4.79 -10.85 8.84
C GLY A 168 -3.44 -11.58 8.77
N GLU A 169 -3.29 -12.57 7.89
CA GLU A 169 -1.97 -13.17 7.62
C GLU A 169 -1.10 -12.19 6.85
N TRP A 170 0.16 -12.07 7.25
CA TRP A 170 1.11 -11.26 6.50
C TRP A 170 1.45 -11.96 5.19
N THR A 171 1.29 -11.25 4.07
CA THR A 171 1.57 -11.78 2.73
C THR A 171 3.07 -11.90 2.43
N GLY A 172 3.91 -11.30 3.28
CA GLY A 172 5.34 -11.11 3.03
C GLY A 172 5.68 -9.85 2.23
N ASN A 173 4.67 -9.20 1.63
CA ASN A 173 4.87 -7.93 0.94
C ASN A 173 4.84 -6.75 1.92
N TYR A 174 5.62 -5.72 1.60
CA TYR A 174 5.76 -4.52 2.42
C TYR A 174 6.12 -3.30 1.57
N ALA A 175 5.94 -2.11 2.14
CA ALA A 175 6.16 -0.84 1.44
C ALA A 175 7.14 0.08 2.20
N LYS A 176 8.11 0.69 1.50
CA LYS A 176 9.15 1.57 2.06
C LYS A 176 9.56 2.77 1.21
#